data_AF-A0A833PDM0-F1
#
_entry.id   AF-A0A833PDM0-F1
#
_cell.length_a   1.000
_cell.length_b   1.000
_cell.length_c   1.000
_cell.angle_alpha   90.00
_cell.angle_beta   90.00
_cell.angle_gamma   90.00
#
_symmetry.space_group_name_H-M   'P 1'
#
loop_
_entity.id
_entity.type
_entity.pdbx_description
1 polymer ?
#
loop_
_entity_poly.entity_id
_entity_poly.type
_entity_poly.pdbx_seq_one_letter_code
_entity_poly.pdbx_strand_id
1 'polypeptide(L)'
;MGISPRKISIARTSIQENNTQHIKITRKKQLFLLFYTTGNARGDNLMIYSAITRRINIKNEKWFDKNQHLVFLVPIQDIAEIITTIASSITKRGGIGNVEIKEVSIFSHAWFDGPTGSAICTIDPVSIKQMGLSGWSQIDFQWADKSRFVMFGCNRATDTKDARIFARDLSECVNFKGIEVWGQSAPAKPSYYPDKRDSSILRNDDKGWHINFTYMVGSKPGDGLRATRGVPLPFPPAQPMKKYINGKLIERAFQNQFNDHGSHSYPIPNIKEVSF
;
A
#
# COMPACT_ATOMS: atom_id res chain seq x y z
N MET A 1 33.35 -75.95 15.79
CA MET A 1 32.24 -75.03 15.46
C MET A 1 31.48 -74.73 16.74
N GLY A 2 31.68 -73.54 17.32
CA GLY A 2 31.03 -73.11 18.57
C GLY A 2 29.92 -72.11 18.28
N ILE A 3 28.74 -72.32 18.84
CA ILE A 3 27.57 -71.44 18.72
C ILE A 3 27.79 -70.20 19.60
N SER A 4 27.61 -69.00 19.05
CA SER A 4 27.76 -67.73 19.78
C SER A 4 26.58 -67.49 20.75
N PRO A 5 26.79 -66.89 21.94
CA PRO A 5 25.72 -66.67 22.91
C PRO A 5 24.75 -65.58 22.44
N ARG A 6 23.44 -65.80 22.61
CA ARG A 6 22.39 -64.79 22.40
C ARG A 6 22.55 -63.64 23.39
N LYS A 7 22.73 -62.41 22.90
CA LYS A 7 22.58 -61.19 23.70
C LYS A 7 21.10 -60.98 24.03
N ILE A 8 20.76 -61.01 25.31
CA ILE A 8 19.46 -60.57 25.83
C ILE A 8 19.63 -59.12 26.28
N SER A 9 18.91 -58.20 25.63
CA SER A 9 18.82 -56.80 26.05
C SER A 9 17.63 -56.62 26.99
N ILE A 10 17.90 -56.33 28.27
CA ILE A 10 16.88 -55.93 29.23
C ILE A 10 16.62 -54.44 29.03
N ALA A 11 15.46 -54.08 28.46
CA ALA A 11 15.01 -52.70 28.39
C ALA A 11 14.44 -52.29 29.76
N ARG A 12 15.13 -51.38 30.46
CA ARG A 12 14.52 -50.60 31.55
C ARG A 12 13.76 -49.44 30.91
N THR A 13 12.43 -49.44 31.04
CA THR A 13 11.60 -48.26 30.79
C THR A 13 11.86 -47.23 31.89
N SER A 14 12.72 -46.26 31.61
CA SER A 14 12.76 -45.03 32.41
C SER A 14 11.52 -44.20 32.06
N ILE A 15 10.82 -43.80 33.10
CA ILE A 15 9.63 -42.95 33.12
C ILE A 15 9.80 -41.76 32.16
N GLN A 16 8.85 -41.57 31.24
CA GLN A 16 8.81 -40.42 30.34
C GLN A 16 8.79 -39.12 31.16
N GLU A 17 9.87 -38.34 31.11
CA GLU A 17 9.85 -36.94 31.44
C GLU A 17 8.98 -36.21 30.41
N ASN A 18 8.03 -35.39 30.90
CA ASN A 18 7.21 -34.51 30.07
C ASN A 18 8.11 -33.51 29.34
N ASN A 19 8.54 -33.86 28.11
CA ASN A 19 9.28 -33.02 27.18
C ASN A 19 8.40 -31.86 26.68
N THR A 20 8.11 -30.91 27.56
CA THR A 20 7.45 -29.65 27.18
C THR A 20 8.51 -28.74 26.57
N GLN A 21 8.67 -28.82 25.25
CA GLN A 21 9.55 -27.89 24.52
C GLN A 21 8.86 -26.53 24.37
N HIS A 22 9.39 -25.51 25.04
CA HIS A 22 8.98 -24.12 24.81
C HIS A 22 9.60 -23.61 23.50
N ILE A 23 8.89 -23.78 22.37
CA ILE A 23 9.31 -23.21 21.09
C ILE A 23 8.95 -21.73 21.07
N LYS A 24 9.95 -20.86 21.10
CA LYS A 24 9.76 -19.41 20.90
C LYS A 24 9.53 -19.14 19.41
N ILE A 25 8.27 -19.09 18.99
CA ILE A 25 7.90 -18.67 17.63
C ILE A 25 8.09 -17.15 17.54
N THR A 26 9.18 -16.71 16.90
CA THR A 26 9.35 -15.29 16.58
C THR A 26 8.41 -14.95 15.43
N ARG A 27 7.44 -14.08 15.67
CA ARG A 27 6.54 -13.60 14.61
C ARG A 27 7.33 -12.81 13.56
N LYS A 28 7.04 -13.05 12.28
CA LYS A 28 7.65 -12.31 11.17
C LYS A 28 7.32 -10.82 11.27
N LYS A 29 8.27 -9.97 10.87
CA LYS A 29 8.02 -8.53 10.72
C LYS A 29 7.17 -8.30 9.47
N GLN A 30 6.11 -7.50 9.60
CA GLN A 30 5.25 -7.14 8.48
C GLN A 30 5.52 -5.69 8.07
N LEU A 31 5.88 -5.47 6.82
CA LEU A 31 6.18 -4.13 6.32
C LEU A 31 4.99 -3.52 5.58
N PHE A 32 4.78 -2.24 5.81
CA PHE A 32 3.88 -1.38 5.07
C PHE A 32 4.76 -0.33 4.36
N LEU A 33 4.90 -0.46 3.04
CA LEU A 33 5.74 0.41 2.23
C LEU A 33 4.85 1.40 1.48
N LEU A 34 4.86 2.66 1.93
CA LEU A 34 4.03 3.73 1.40
C LEU A 34 4.91 4.64 0.53
N PHE A 35 5.00 4.31 -0.75
CA PHE A 35 5.78 5.05 -1.74
C PHE A 35 5.04 6.32 -2.17
N TYR A 36 5.75 7.44 -2.27
CA TYR A 36 5.20 8.68 -2.80
C TYR A 36 6.19 9.34 -3.75
N THR A 37 5.70 9.87 -4.86
CA THR A 37 6.57 10.53 -5.84
C THR A 37 6.95 11.93 -5.39
N THR A 38 8.19 12.33 -5.65
CA THR A 38 8.73 13.67 -5.38
C THR A 38 9.33 14.28 -6.64
N GLY A 39 9.56 15.59 -6.69
CA GLY A 39 10.11 16.25 -7.86
C GLY A 39 9.12 16.35 -9.03
N ASN A 40 7.82 16.25 -8.78
CA ASN A 40 6.83 16.45 -9.83
C ASN A 40 6.68 17.94 -10.14
N ALA A 41 6.27 18.25 -11.37
CA ALA A 41 5.90 19.62 -11.74
C ALA A 41 4.73 20.18 -10.90
N ARG A 42 3.90 19.30 -10.33
CA ARG A 42 2.79 19.66 -9.42
C ARG A 42 2.39 18.50 -8.52
N GLY A 43 1.89 18.80 -7.33
CA GLY A 43 1.19 17.84 -6.48
C GLY A 43 2.07 17.05 -5.50
N ASP A 44 3.36 17.35 -5.37
CA ASP A 44 4.22 16.68 -4.37
C ASP A 44 3.63 16.73 -2.95
N ASN A 45 3.06 17.88 -2.57
CA ASN A 45 2.37 18.03 -1.29
C ASN A 45 1.17 17.07 -1.16
N LEU A 46 0.33 16.94 -2.19
CA LEU A 46 -0.76 15.97 -2.18
C LEU A 46 -0.24 14.55 -1.90
N MET A 47 0.85 14.17 -2.58
CA MET A 47 1.40 12.82 -2.53
C MET A 47 1.96 12.51 -1.13
N ILE A 48 2.83 13.38 -0.61
CA ILE A 48 3.45 13.19 0.71
C ILE A 48 2.42 13.24 1.84
N TYR A 49 1.49 14.21 1.85
CA TYR A 49 0.51 14.33 2.94
C TYR A 49 -0.54 13.22 2.90
N SER A 50 -0.83 12.66 1.72
CA SER A 50 -1.70 11.47 1.62
C SER A 50 -1.01 10.21 2.12
N ALA A 51 0.28 10.05 1.81
CA ALA A 51 1.08 8.96 2.34
C ALA A 51 1.20 9.06 3.88
N ILE A 52 1.47 10.25 4.42
CA ILE A 52 1.48 10.51 5.87
C ILE A 52 0.14 10.15 6.51
N THR A 53 -0.97 10.58 5.90
CA THR A 53 -2.32 10.25 6.38
C THR A 53 -2.51 8.73 6.44
N ARG A 54 -2.13 7.99 5.40
CA ARG A 54 -2.20 6.53 5.39
C ARG A 54 -1.36 5.89 6.50
N ARG A 55 -0.14 6.39 6.73
CA ARG A 55 0.73 5.92 7.84
C ARG A 55 0.06 6.12 9.20
N ILE A 56 -0.52 7.29 9.44
CA ILE A 56 -1.24 7.59 10.68
C ILE A 56 -2.41 6.63 10.86
N ASN A 57 -3.22 6.45 9.82
CA ASN A 57 -4.37 5.55 9.86
C ASN A 57 -3.93 4.11 10.20
N ILE A 58 -2.92 3.56 9.51
CA ILE A 58 -2.39 2.21 9.82
C ILE A 58 -1.96 2.09 11.28
N LYS A 59 -1.20 3.07 11.79
CA LYS A 59 -0.64 3.02 13.16
C LYS A 59 -1.70 3.10 14.25
N ASN A 60 -2.87 3.65 13.94
CA ASN A 60 -3.97 3.80 14.89
C ASN A 60 -5.04 2.70 14.76
N GLU A 61 -4.86 1.76 13.84
CA GLU A 61 -5.74 0.61 13.72
C GLU A 61 -5.68 -0.30 14.95
N LYS A 62 -6.82 -0.86 15.35
CA LYS A 62 -6.89 -1.77 16.52
C LYS A 62 -6.01 -3.01 16.38
N TRP A 63 -5.78 -3.45 15.15
CA TRP A 63 -4.95 -4.62 14.84
C TRP A 63 -3.45 -4.29 14.74
N PHE A 64 -3.06 -3.01 14.82
CA PHE A 64 -1.67 -2.61 14.67
C PHE A 64 -0.82 -3.02 15.89
N ASP A 65 0.22 -3.84 15.66
CA ASP A 65 1.22 -4.19 16.66
C ASP A 65 2.55 -3.50 16.31
N LYS A 66 2.98 -2.52 17.12
CA LYS A 66 4.24 -1.78 16.93
C LYS A 66 5.49 -2.66 16.94
N ASN A 67 5.43 -3.85 17.54
CA ASN A 67 6.55 -4.78 17.59
C ASN A 67 6.62 -5.66 16.34
N GLN A 68 5.52 -5.81 15.60
CA GLN A 68 5.46 -6.66 14.41
C GLN A 68 5.37 -5.83 13.12
N HIS A 69 4.64 -4.73 13.14
CA HIS A 69 4.27 -3.92 11.98
C HIS A 69 5.16 -2.68 11.86
N LEU A 70 5.81 -2.55 10.70
CA LEU A 70 6.72 -1.46 10.42
C LEU A 70 6.21 -0.66 9.21
N VAL A 71 5.93 0.64 9.41
CA VAL A 71 5.32 1.49 8.38
C VAL A 71 6.31 2.55 7.91
N PHE A 72 6.66 2.49 6.63
CA PHE A 72 7.65 3.36 6.00
C PHE A 72 6.98 4.26 4.96
N LEU A 73 7.41 5.53 4.95
CA LEU A 73 7.14 6.46 3.87
C LEU A 73 8.39 6.49 3.01
N VAL A 74 8.24 6.27 1.72
CA VAL A 74 9.38 6.10 0.81
C VAL A 74 9.25 7.10 -0.34
N PRO A 75 10.07 8.16 -0.40
CA PRO A 75 10.11 9.03 -1.56
C PRO A 75 10.77 8.29 -2.72
N ILE A 76 10.20 8.44 -3.92
CA ILE A 76 10.79 7.94 -5.18
C ILE A 76 10.67 9.01 -6.26
N GLN A 77 11.52 8.93 -7.29
CA GLN A 77 11.40 9.76 -8.48
C GLN A 77 11.23 8.89 -9.73
N ASP A 78 12.06 7.86 -9.89
CA ASP A 78 11.83 6.79 -10.84
C ASP A 78 10.92 5.74 -10.19
N ILE A 79 9.85 5.39 -10.90
CA ILE A 79 8.90 4.37 -10.43
C ILE A 79 9.54 2.99 -10.29
N ALA A 80 10.61 2.70 -11.04
CA ALA A 80 11.34 1.44 -10.96
C ALA A 80 12.15 1.28 -9.65
N GLU A 81 12.40 2.35 -8.90
CA GLU A 81 13.05 2.30 -7.57
C GLU A 81 12.30 1.39 -6.58
N ILE A 82 11.01 1.14 -6.81
CA ILE A 82 10.18 0.22 -6.02
C ILE A 82 10.80 -1.18 -5.99
N ILE A 83 11.33 -1.67 -7.13
CA ILE A 83 11.90 -3.02 -7.26
C ILE A 83 13.05 -3.21 -6.25
N THR A 84 14.02 -2.29 -6.29
CA THR A 84 15.21 -2.36 -5.43
C THR A 84 14.88 -1.99 -3.98
N THR A 85 13.90 -1.11 -3.75
CA THR A 85 13.50 -0.72 -2.40
C THR A 85 12.81 -1.86 -1.66
N ILE A 86 11.96 -2.66 -2.33
CA ILE A 86 11.33 -3.82 -1.72
C ILE A 86 12.39 -4.86 -1.33
N ALA A 87 13.24 -5.24 -2.28
CA ALA A 87 14.31 -6.21 -2.03
C ALA A 87 15.22 -5.77 -0.87
N SER A 88 15.66 -4.50 -0.87
CA SER A 88 16.52 -3.98 0.20
C SER A 88 15.80 -3.86 1.55
N SER A 89 14.49 -3.56 1.56
CA SER A 89 13.69 -3.47 2.80
C SER A 89 13.53 -4.81 3.48
N ILE A 90 13.36 -5.89 2.71
CA ILE A 90 13.31 -7.26 3.21
C ILE A 90 14.69 -7.66 3.77
N THR A 91 15.75 -7.49 2.98
CA THR A 91 17.12 -7.86 3.38
C THR A 91 17.58 -7.15 4.65
N LYS A 92 17.35 -5.83 4.75
CA LYS A 92 17.75 -5.02 5.93
C LYS A 92 17.01 -5.40 7.22
N ARG A 93 15.94 -6.20 7.15
CA ARG A 93 15.05 -6.48 8.29
C ARG A 93 15.02 -7.95 8.72
N GLY A 94 15.94 -8.75 8.20
CA GLY A 94 16.08 -10.17 8.55
C GLY A 94 15.94 -11.11 7.37
N GLY A 95 15.65 -10.60 6.18
CA GLY A 95 15.60 -11.39 4.94
C GLY A 95 14.34 -12.26 4.80
N ILE A 96 14.35 -13.07 3.73
CA ILE A 96 13.28 -14.00 3.39
C ILE A 96 13.03 -14.97 4.56
N GLY A 97 11.75 -15.22 4.86
CA GLY A 97 11.33 -16.08 5.97
C GLY A 97 11.14 -15.35 7.30
N ASN A 98 11.79 -14.21 7.51
CA ASN A 98 11.66 -13.39 8.74
C ASN A 98 10.82 -12.13 8.54
N VAL A 99 10.67 -11.71 7.28
CA VAL A 99 10.00 -10.47 6.89
C VAL A 99 9.01 -10.78 5.77
N GLU A 100 7.87 -10.10 5.80
CA GLU A 100 6.84 -10.18 4.78
C GLU A 100 6.22 -8.80 4.52
N ILE A 101 5.72 -8.57 3.31
CA ILE A 101 5.08 -7.30 2.94
C ILE A 101 3.58 -7.43 3.14
N LYS A 102 2.98 -6.50 3.90
CA LYS A 102 1.55 -6.46 4.19
C LYS A 102 0.80 -5.46 3.32
N GLU A 103 1.45 -4.36 2.99
CA GLU A 103 0.89 -3.34 2.11
C GLU A 103 1.99 -2.66 1.30
N VAL A 104 1.72 -2.48 0.01
CA VAL A 104 2.43 -1.52 -0.84
C VAL A 104 1.43 -0.49 -1.33
N SER A 105 1.68 0.77 -1.04
CA SER A 105 0.84 1.88 -1.49
C SER A 105 1.66 2.85 -2.31
N ILE A 106 1.15 3.27 -3.47
CA ILE A 106 1.81 4.22 -4.37
C ILE A 106 0.97 5.50 -4.45
N PHE A 107 1.51 6.61 -3.97
CA PHE A 107 0.92 7.94 -4.04
C PHE A 107 1.59 8.74 -5.15
N SER A 108 0.92 8.86 -6.28
CA SER A 108 1.51 9.48 -7.47
C SER A 108 0.46 10.01 -8.43
N HIS A 109 0.92 10.76 -9.44
CA HIS A 109 0.15 10.86 -10.68
C HIS A 109 0.07 9.48 -11.35
N ALA A 110 -0.89 9.31 -12.23
CA ALA A 110 -1.05 8.06 -12.93
C ALA A 110 -1.79 8.23 -14.26
N TRP A 111 -1.45 7.38 -15.22
CA TRP A 111 -2.12 7.28 -16.52
C TRP A 111 -2.35 5.82 -16.88
N PHE A 112 -3.06 5.49 -17.97
CA PHE A 112 -3.68 4.16 -18.19
C PHE A 112 -2.79 2.93 -17.97
N ASP A 113 -1.47 3.05 -18.04
CA ASP A 113 -0.50 1.98 -17.73
C ASP A 113 0.12 2.00 -16.31
N GLY A 114 -0.48 2.70 -15.35
CA GLY A 114 -0.08 2.63 -13.95
C GLY A 114 0.39 3.96 -13.33
N PRO A 115 0.92 3.89 -12.10
CA PRO A 115 1.59 5.01 -11.44
C PRO A 115 2.72 5.60 -12.31
N THR A 116 2.87 6.91 -12.29
CA THR A 116 3.97 7.62 -12.97
C THR A 116 4.99 8.09 -11.93
N GLY A 117 6.28 7.95 -12.21
CA GLY A 117 7.34 8.69 -11.53
C GLY A 117 7.39 10.17 -11.95
N SER A 118 8.37 10.89 -11.40
CA SER A 118 8.77 12.24 -11.83
C SER A 118 9.99 12.22 -12.75
N ALA A 119 10.85 11.20 -12.65
CA ALA A 119 12.01 10.95 -13.51
C ALA A 119 11.71 9.92 -14.61
N ILE A 120 12.69 9.69 -15.49
CA ILE A 120 12.61 8.66 -16.52
C ILE A 120 12.53 7.28 -15.85
N CYS A 121 11.62 6.44 -16.32
CA CYS A 121 11.52 5.06 -15.87
C CYS A 121 12.68 4.22 -16.42
N THR A 122 13.53 3.70 -15.55
CA THR A 122 14.75 2.97 -15.95
C THR A 122 14.51 1.51 -16.30
N ILE A 123 13.39 0.91 -15.86
CA ILE A 123 13.10 -0.51 -16.04
C ILE A 123 11.72 -0.68 -16.67
N ASP A 124 11.66 -1.43 -17.78
CA ASP A 124 10.45 -1.74 -18.53
C ASP A 124 9.55 -0.50 -18.82
N PRO A 125 10.08 0.59 -19.40
CA PRO A 125 9.28 1.79 -19.62
C PRO A 125 8.21 1.55 -20.70
N VAL A 126 6.94 1.71 -20.33
CA VAL A 126 5.80 1.76 -21.29
C VAL A 126 5.45 3.19 -21.69
N SER A 127 5.86 4.14 -20.87
CA SER A 127 5.96 5.56 -21.21
C SER A 127 7.18 6.14 -20.50
N ILE A 128 7.52 7.40 -20.77
CA ILE A 128 8.71 8.06 -20.19
C ILE A 128 8.79 7.86 -18.67
N LYS A 129 7.65 7.84 -17.95
CA LYS A 129 7.61 7.82 -16.49
C LYS A 129 6.84 6.64 -15.90
N GLN A 130 6.40 5.67 -16.69
CA GLN A 130 5.60 4.52 -16.21
C GLN A 130 6.32 3.21 -16.49
N MET A 131 6.31 2.32 -15.51
CA MET A 131 6.80 0.95 -15.63
C MET A 131 5.69 0.04 -16.14
N GLY A 132 6.02 -0.81 -17.10
CA GLY A 132 5.14 -1.81 -17.68
C GLY A 132 4.91 -3.01 -16.78
N LEU A 133 3.93 -3.83 -17.14
CA LEU A 133 3.56 -5.01 -16.35
C LEU A 133 4.71 -5.99 -16.16
N SER A 134 5.63 -6.11 -17.12
CA SER A 134 6.77 -7.01 -16.98
C SER A 134 7.64 -6.56 -15.79
N GLY A 135 7.91 -5.25 -15.72
CA GLY A 135 8.63 -4.62 -14.62
C GLY A 135 7.94 -4.74 -13.26
N TRP A 136 6.60 -4.73 -13.21
CA TRP A 136 5.86 -5.02 -11.97
C TRP A 136 5.85 -6.50 -11.61
N SER A 137 5.81 -7.39 -12.60
CA SER A 137 5.66 -8.84 -12.41
C SER A 137 6.92 -9.52 -11.86
N GLN A 138 8.09 -8.90 -12.03
CA GLN A 138 9.36 -9.42 -11.52
C GLN A 138 9.62 -9.12 -10.04
N ILE A 139 8.79 -8.27 -9.41
CA ILE A 139 8.99 -7.89 -8.01
C ILE A 139 8.60 -9.06 -7.11
N ASP A 140 9.58 -9.57 -6.36
CA ASP A 140 9.34 -10.52 -5.29
C ASP A 140 8.97 -9.76 -4.00
N PHE A 141 7.66 -9.59 -3.80
CA PHE A 141 7.13 -8.88 -2.65
C PHE A 141 7.19 -9.68 -1.35
N GLN A 142 7.37 -11.01 -1.37
CA GLN A 142 7.26 -11.82 -0.14
C GLN A 142 5.97 -11.48 0.66
N TRP A 143 4.81 -11.54 -0.01
CA TRP A 143 3.55 -11.10 0.58
C TRP A 143 3.19 -11.86 1.86
N ALA A 144 2.68 -11.13 2.85
CA ALA A 144 1.99 -11.69 4.01
C ALA A 144 0.59 -12.19 3.61
N ASP A 145 -0.04 -12.98 4.47
CA ASP A 145 -1.46 -13.32 4.31
C ASP A 145 -2.33 -12.06 4.34
N LYS A 146 -3.37 -12.01 3.50
CA LYS A 146 -4.32 -10.88 3.40
C LYS A 146 -3.60 -9.54 3.17
N SER A 147 -2.77 -9.48 2.14
CA SER A 147 -2.01 -8.30 1.76
C SER A 147 -2.69 -7.50 0.65
N ARG A 148 -2.25 -6.25 0.49
CA ARG A 148 -2.81 -5.36 -0.53
C ARG A 148 -1.75 -4.53 -1.25
N PHE A 149 -2.05 -4.22 -2.49
CA PHE A 149 -1.35 -3.24 -3.32
C PHE A 149 -2.33 -2.13 -3.70
N VAL A 150 -2.02 -0.88 -3.35
CA VAL A 150 -2.95 0.25 -3.51
C VAL A 150 -2.32 1.35 -4.34
N MET A 151 -2.99 1.73 -5.43
CA MET A 151 -2.59 2.86 -6.26
C MET A 151 -3.47 4.07 -5.98
N PHE A 152 -2.91 5.03 -5.23
CA PHE A 152 -3.47 6.35 -5.03
C PHE A 152 -3.00 7.26 -6.17
N GLY A 153 -3.81 7.36 -7.21
CA GLY A 153 -3.50 8.12 -8.42
C GLY A 153 -4.58 7.93 -9.47
N CYS A 154 -4.62 8.79 -10.48
CA CYS A 154 -5.74 8.88 -11.42
C CYS A 154 -5.97 7.59 -12.26
N ASN A 155 -7.24 7.21 -12.42
CA ASN A 155 -7.74 6.34 -13.50
C ASN A 155 -7.19 4.89 -13.56
N ARG A 156 -6.58 4.35 -12.49
CA ARG A 156 -5.99 2.99 -12.48
C ARG A 156 -6.98 1.86 -12.58
N ALA A 157 -8.24 2.16 -12.34
CA ALA A 157 -9.35 1.24 -12.46
C ALA A 157 -10.55 1.91 -13.13
N THR A 158 -10.32 2.70 -14.17
CA THR A 158 -11.37 3.49 -14.84
C THR A 158 -12.52 2.63 -15.39
N ASP A 159 -13.69 3.24 -15.59
CA ASP A 159 -14.81 2.71 -16.38
C ASP A 159 -14.84 3.29 -17.80
N THR A 160 -13.84 4.09 -18.20
CA THR A 160 -13.72 4.63 -19.56
C THR A 160 -13.66 3.50 -20.57
N LYS A 161 -14.55 3.54 -21.57
CA LYS A 161 -14.58 2.58 -22.67
C LYS A 161 -13.21 2.53 -23.36
N ASP A 162 -12.75 1.32 -23.67
CA ASP A 162 -11.48 1.03 -24.37
C ASP A 162 -10.20 1.42 -23.60
N ALA A 163 -10.32 1.97 -22.39
CA ALA A 163 -9.17 2.25 -21.54
C ALA A 163 -8.69 1.00 -20.79
N ARG A 164 -7.38 0.88 -20.68
CA ARG A 164 -6.74 -0.18 -19.88
C ARG A 164 -7.12 -0.07 -18.40
N ILE A 165 -7.48 -1.21 -17.80
CA ILE A 165 -7.73 -1.34 -16.36
C ILE A 165 -6.49 -1.92 -15.70
N PHE A 166 -5.48 -1.07 -15.51
CA PHE A 166 -4.17 -1.51 -15.01
C PHE A 166 -4.22 -2.28 -13.68
N ALA A 167 -5.10 -1.89 -12.75
CA ALA A 167 -5.29 -2.62 -11.49
C ALA A 167 -5.78 -4.06 -11.68
N ARG A 168 -6.61 -4.31 -12.71
CA ARG A 168 -7.04 -5.66 -13.05
C ARG A 168 -5.87 -6.45 -13.60
N ASP A 169 -5.18 -5.90 -14.59
CA ASP A 169 -4.09 -6.60 -15.27
C ASP A 169 -2.94 -6.93 -14.29
N LEU A 170 -2.60 -6.02 -13.37
CA LEU A 170 -1.65 -6.28 -12.28
C LEU A 170 -2.10 -7.45 -11.40
N SER A 171 -3.39 -7.53 -11.06
CA SER A 171 -3.91 -8.59 -10.19
C SER A 171 -3.87 -9.98 -10.84
N GLU A 172 -3.65 -10.07 -12.16
CA GLU A 172 -3.48 -11.34 -12.89
C GLU A 172 -2.03 -11.84 -12.87
N CYS A 173 -1.07 -10.96 -12.57
CA CYS A 173 0.34 -11.34 -12.48
C CYS A 173 0.56 -12.37 -11.36
N VAL A 174 1.46 -13.33 -11.61
CA VAL A 174 1.73 -14.46 -10.69
C VAL A 174 2.16 -13.97 -9.30
N ASN A 175 2.97 -12.92 -9.24
CA ASN A 175 3.43 -12.30 -8.00
C ASN A 175 2.35 -11.48 -7.26
N PHE A 176 1.14 -11.34 -7.82
CA PHE A 176 -0.03 -10.72 -7.20
C PHE A 176 -1.16 -11.72 -6.90
N LYS A 177 -0.90 -13.02 -7.04
CA LYS A 177 -1.92 -14.05 -6.80
C LYS A 177 -2.49 -13.94 -5.38
N GLY A 178 -3.80 -13.75 -5.28
CA GLY A 178 -4.52 -13.63 -4.00
C GLY A 178 -4.35 -12.28 -3.30
N ILE A 179 -3.70 -11.30 -3.93
CA ILE A 179 -3.47 -9.97 -3.37
C ILE A 179 -4.62 -9.03 -3.75
N GLU A 180 -5.06 -8.20 -2.81
CA GLU A 180 -6.02 -7.14 -3.11
C GLU A 180 -5.32 -6.02 -3.89
N VAL A 181 -5.65 -5.85 -5.17
CA VAL A 181 -5.13 -4.76 -5.99
C VAL A 181 -6.18 -3.67 -6.15
N TRP A 182 -5.87 -2.48 -5.63
CA TRP A 182 -6.79 -1.35 -5.57
C TRP A 182 -6.37 -0.22 -6.51
N GLY A 183 -7.33 0.34 -7.24
CA GLY A 183 -7.11 1.50 -8.10
C GLY A 183 -8.29 2.47 -8.12
N GLN A 184 -7.99 3.75 -8.37
CA GLN A 184 -9.04 4.77 -8.53
C GLN A 184 -9.77 4.64 -9.87
N SER A 185 -11.09 4.78 -9.82
CA SER A 185 -11.97 4.77 -11.01
C SER A 185 -12.01 6.10 -11.77
N ALA A 186 -11.52 7.18 -11.16
CA ALA A 186 -11.59 8.54 -11.69
C ALA A 186 -10.31 9.33 -11.36
N PRO A 187 -10.14 10.57 -11.89
CA PRO A 187 -9.05 11.44 -11.48
C PRO A 187 -9.07 11.69 -9.97
N ALA A 188 -7.91 11.51 -9.32
CA ALA A 188 -7.77 11.68 -7.89
C ALA A 188 -7.59 13.16 -7.52
N LYS A 189 -8.22 13.60 -6.43
CA LYS A 189 -8.19 14.98 -5.93
C LYS A 189 -8.07 14.99 -4.40
N PRO A 190 -7.47 16.04 -3.81
CA PRO A 190 -7.32 16.15 -2.35
C PRO A 190 -8.66 16.20 -1.64
N SER A 191 -8.82 15.45 -0.56
CA SER A 191 -9.94 15.62 0.37
C SER A 191 -9.52 15.46 1.83
N TYR A 192 -10.32 16.03 2.73
CA TYR A 192 -10.29 15.79 4.16
C TYR A 192 -10.88 14.43 4.57
N TYR A 193 -11.62 13.78 3.68
CA TYR A 193 -12.31 12.52 3.97
C TYR A 193 -12.07 11.46 2.90
N PRO A 194 -12.12 10.17 3.26
CA PRO A 194 -11.84 9.06 2.34
C PRO A 194 -13.00 8.71 1.38
N ASP A 195 -14.20 9.22 1.62
CA ASP A 195 -15.46 8.81 0.96
C ASP A 195 -16.27 9.96 0.33
N LYS A 196 -15.84 11.21 0.55
CA LYS A 196 -16.47 12.41 -0.03
C LYS A 196 -15.44 13.39 -0.58
N ARG A 197 -15.89 14.33 -1.41
CA ARG A 197 -15.10 15.45 -1.91
C ARG A 197 -15.29 16.67 -1.03
N ASP A 198 -14.40 16.83 -0.06
CA ASP A 198 -14.33 18.01 0.83
C ASP A 198 -12.88 18.49 0.92
N SER A 199 -12.62 19.74 0.53
CA SER A 199 -11.31 20.40 0.47
C SER A 199 -11.43 21.88 0.89
N SER A 200 -10.35 22.64 0.79
CA SER A 200 -10.34 24.08 1.07
C SER A 200 -9.69 24.88 -0.06
N ILE A 201 -9.96 26.19 -0.05
CA ILE A 201 -9.31 27.16 -0.95
C ILE A 201 -7.78 27.07 -0.80
N LEU A 202 -7.27 26.96 0.43
CA LEU A 202 -5.83 26.83 0.66
C LEU A 202 -5.21 25.65 -0.07
N ARG A 203 -5.86 24.48 -0.07
CA ARG A 203 -5.36 23.30 -0.80
C ARG A 203 -5.44 23.45 -2.32
N ASN A 204 -6.37 24.26 -2.82
CA ASN A 204 -6.42 24.58 -4.25
C ASN A 204 -5.21 25.44 -4.67
N ASP A 205 -4.69 26.26 -3.76
CA ASP A 205 -3.47 27.07 -3.93
C ASP A 205 -2.19 26.35 -3.47
N ASP A 206 -2.23 25.02 -3.33
CA ASP A 206 -1.12 24.19 -2.85
C ASP A 206 -0.58 24.56 -1.45
N LYS A 207 -1.45 25.07 -0.58
CA LYS A 207 -1.15 25.48 0.81
C LYS A 207 -2.01 24.72 1.82
N GLY A 208 -1.69 24.87 3.11
CA GLY A 208 -2.53 24.37 4.20
C GLY A 208 -2.66 22.85 4.28
N TRP A 209 -1.71 22.12 3.68
CA TRP A 209 -1.71 20.66 3.68
C TRP A 209 -1.56 20.05 5.09
N HIS A 210 -0.79 20.73 5.96
CA HIS A 210 -0.59 20.39 7.37
C HIS A 210 -1.76 20.79 8.28
N ILE A 211 -2.91 21.21 7.76
CA ILE A 211 -4.05 21.66 8.59
C ILE A 211 -5.02 20.51 8.91
N ASN A 212 -5.02 19.42 8.11
CA ASN A 212 -5.90 18.28 8.33
C ASN A 212 -5.41 17.05 7.53
N PHE A 213 -6.07 15.91 7.68
CA PHE A 213 -5.83 14.72 6.87
C PHE A 213 -6.00 14.97 5.38
N THR A 214 -5.22 14.25 4.58
CA THR A 214 -5.26 14.33 3.13
C THR A 214 -5.53 12.95 2.55
N TYR A 215 -6.62 12.84 1.81
CA TYR A 215 -7.01 11.67 1.05
C TYR A 215 -6.96 12.00 -0.45
N MET A 216 -6.50 11.05 -1.27
CA MET A 216 -6.55 11.15 -2.72
C MET A 216 -7.79 10.42 -3.23
N VAL A 217 -8.93 11.09 -3.28
CA VAL A 217 -10.23 10.46 -3.65
C VAL A 217 -10.61 10.74 -5.11
N GLY A 218 -11.29 9.80 -5.76
CA GLY A 218 -11.78 9.98 -7.13
C GLY A 218 -12.85 11.08 -7.21
N SER A 219 -12.80 11.90 -8.26
CA SER A 219 -13.70 13.04 -8.47
C SER A 219 -14.24 13.06 -9.89
N LYS A 220 -15.50 13.48 -10.07
CA LYS A 220 -16.01 13.76 -11.43
C LYS A 220 -15.48 15.12 -11.92
N PRO A 221 -15.38 15.32 -13.24
CA PRO A 221 -15.18 16.65 -13.82
C PRO A 221 -16.26 17.62 -13.31
N GLY A 222 -15.86 18.86 -12.99
CA GLY A 222 -16.78 19.91 -12.51
C GLY A 222 -17.01 19.96 -11.00
N ASP A 223 -16.64 18.93 -10.23
CA ASP A 223 -16.88 18.88 -8.78
C ASP A 223 -15.97 19.81 -7.95
N GLY A 224 -14.98 20.47 -8.56
CA GLY A 224 -13.95 21.25 -7.86
C GLY A 224 -14.50 22.38 -6.98
N LEU A 225 -15.41 23.20 -7.53
CA LEU A 225 -16.01 24.31 -6.79
C LEU A 225 -16.87 23.81 -5.63
N ARG A 226 -17.73 22.81 -5.89
CA ARG A 226 -18.60 22.18 -4.88
C ARG A 226 -17.83 21.48 -3.77
N ALA A 227 -16.61 21.00 -4.05
CA ALA A 227 -15.76 20.36 -3.07
C ALA A 227 -15.06 21.36 -2.12
N THR A 228 -15.16 22.67 -2.36
CA THR A 228 -14.41 23.69 -1.62
C THR A 228 -15.26 24.22 -0.46
N ARG A 229 -14.76 24.06 0.79
CA ARG A 229 -15.37 24.63 1.98
C ARG A 229 -15.60 26.14 1.83
N GLY A 230 -16.76 26.60 2.30
CA GLY A 230 -17.21 27.99 2.16
C GLY A 230 -18.08 28.24 0.93
N VAL A 231 -18.13 27.31 -0.02
CA VAL A 231 -19.12 27.34 -1.10
C VAL A 231 -20.44 26.75 -0.58
N PRO A 232 -21.60 27.44 -0.71
CA PRO A 232 -22.89 27.00 -0.18
C PRO A 232 -23.53 25.92 -1.06
N LEU A 233 -22.79 24.86 -1.37
CA LEU A 233 -23.25 23.72 -2.16
C LEU A 233 -22.93 22.41 -1.41
N PRO A 234 -23.78 21.38 -1.53
CA PRO A 234 -23.48 20.06 -0.95
C PRO A 234 -22.20 19.49 -1.54
N PHE A 235 -21.31 19.04 -0.65
CA PHE A 235 -20.06 18.36 -1.02
C PHE A 235 -20.38 17.15 -1.91
N PRO A 236 -19.71 17.00 -3.06
CA PRO A 236 -19.96 15.87 -3.93
C PRO A 236 -19.47 14.56 -3.28
N PRO A 237 -20.12 13.42 -3.57
CA PRO A 237 -19.58 12.12 -3.17
C PRO A 237 -18.25 11.85 -3.90
N ALA A 238 -17.34 11.11 -3.27
CA ALA A 238 -16.19 10.59 -3.99
C ALA A 238 -16.63 9.56 -5.03
N GLN A 239 -15.76 9.25 -5.99
CA GLN A 239 -15.90 8.04 -6.80
C GLN A 239 -15.23 6.86 -6.06
N PRO A 240 -15.90 5.70 -5.95
CA PRO A 240 -15.34 4.55 -5.26
C PRO A 240 -14.13 4.00 -6.02
N MET A 241 -13.17 3.47 -5.26
CA MET A 241 -12.09 2.66 -5.80
C MET A 241 -12.64 1.29 -6.23
N LYS A 242 -11.88 0.58 -7.06
CA LYS A 242 -12.16 -0.81 -7.41
C LYS A 242 -11.08 -1.72 -6.86
N LYS A 243 -11.49 -2.85 -6.29
CA LYS A 243 -10.63 -3.93 -5.81
C LYS A 243 -10.67 -5.11 -6.77
N TYR A 244 -9.50 -5.57 -7.19
CA TYR A 244 -9.33 -6.76 -8.00
C TYR A 244 -8.52 -7.82 -7.26
N ILE A 245 -8.86 -9.09 -7.49
CA ILE A 245 -8.06 -10.25 -7.07
C ILE A 245 -8.06 -11.23 -8.25
N ASN A 246 -6.88 -11.66 -8.70
CA ASN A 246 -6.73 -12.64 -9.79
C ASN A 246 -7.52 -12.26 -11.06
N GLY A 247 -7.47 -10.99 -11.47
CA GLY A 247 -8.18 -10.47 -12.65
C GLY A 247 -9.68 -10.19 -12.46
N LYS A 248 -10.26 -10.56 -11.32
CA LYS A 248 -11.70 -10.40 -11.06
C LYS A 248 -11.97 -9.16 -10.23
N LEU A 249 -12.94 -8.35 -10.64
CA LEU A 249 -13.49 -7.29 -9.80
C LEU A 249 -14.21 -7.92 -8.61
N ILE A 250 -13.75 -7.62 -7.41
CA ILE A 250 -14.33 -8.11 -6.16
C ILE A 250 -15.30 -7.09 -5.57
N GLU A 251 -14.94 -5.82 -5.62
CA GLU A 251 -15.69 -4.78 -4.92
C GLU A 251 -15.49 -3.39 -5.52
N ARG A 252 -16.50 -2.53 -5.37
CA ARG A 252 -16.42 -1.07 -5.53
C ARG A 252 -16.64 -0.44 -4.15
N ALA A 253 -15.62 0.19 -3.59
CA ALA A 253 -15.67 0.72 -2.23
C ALA A 253 -14.85 2.00 -2.07
N PHE A 254 -15.18 2.79 -1.04
CA PHE A 254 -14.42 3.98 -0.68
C PHE A 254 -13.18 3.62 0.14
N GLN A 255 -12.29 4.60 0.31
CA GLN A 255 -11.06 4.40 1.06
C GLN A 255 -11.31 4.12 2.54
N ASN A 256 -12.47 4.46 3.09
CA ASN A 256 -12.77 4.26 4.51
C ASN A 256 -12.74 2.77 4.95
N GLN A 257 -12.88 1.82 4.02
CA GLN A 257 -12.76 0.40 4.33
C GLN A 257 -11.37 0.00 4.82
N PHE A 258 -10.33 0.75 4.46
CA PHE A 258 -8.95 0.42 4.83
C PHE A 258 -8.08 1.61 5.22
N ASN A 259 -8.49 2.83 4.89
CA ASN A 259 -7.79 4.09 5.05
C ASN A 259 -8.75 5.15 5.59
N ASP A 260 -9.28 4.91 6.80
CA ASP A 260 -10.07 5.88 7.55
C ASP A 260 -9.29 6.37 8.77
N HIS A 261 -9.49 7.64 9.11
CA HIS A 261 -9.07 8.20 10.39
C HIS A 261 -10.14 7.98 11.47
N GLY A 262 -11.34 7.53 11.08
CA GLY A 262 -12.48 7.35 11.97
C GLY A 262 -12.98 8.67 12.55
N SER A 263 -13.69 8.60 13.68
CA SER A 263 -14.20 9.78 14.40
C SER A 263 -13.14 10.49 15.28
N HIS A 264 -11.88 10.06 15.22
CA HIS A 264 -10.84 10.52 16.15
C HIS A 264 -10.02 11.65 15.52
N SER A 265 -9.94 12.78 16.22
CA SER A 265 -9.00 13.86 15.91
C SER A 265 -7.60 13.47 16.38
N TYR A 266 -6.80 12.85 15.52
CA TYR A 266 -5.36 12.69 15.81
C TYR A 266 -4.64 14.03 15.61
N PRO A 267 -3.49 14.25 16.28
CA PRO A 267 -2.66 15.41 16.02
C PRO A 267 -2.39 15.53 14.52
N ILE A 268 -2.65 16.73 14.01
CA ILE A 268 -2.56 17.05 12.59
C ILE A 268 -1.08 17.00 12.16
N PRO A 269 -0.73 16.49 10.96
CA PRO A 269 0.65 16.12 10.65
C PRO A 269 1.62 17.30 10.58
N ASN A 270 2.75 17.19 11.29
CA ASN A 270 3.94 18.01 11.05
C ASN A 270 4.97 17.21 10.23
N ILE A 271 5.40 17.74 9.09
CA ILE A 271 6.42 17.11 8.20
C ILE A 271 7.73 16.83 8.96
N LYS A 272 8.04 17.60 10.02
CA LYS A 272 9.28 17.44 10.79
C LYS A 272 9.39 16.12 11.56
N GLU A 273 8.30 15.37 11.73
CA GLU A 273 8.30 14.04 12.38
C GLU A 273 8.40 12.87 11.38
N VAL A 274 8.66 13.19 10.10
CA VAL A 274 8.55 12.25 8.98
C VAL A 274 9.91 11.89 8.36
N SER A 275 10.98 12.59 8.74
CA SER A 275 12.35 12.25 8.35
C SER A 275 12.83 10.96 9.02
N PHE A 276 13.49 10.12 8.22
CA PHE A 276 13.99 8.76 8.52
C PHE A 276 14.88 8.66 9.76
#